data_AF-A0A7R7TDS2-F1
#
_entry.id   AF-A0A7R7TDS2-F1
#
_cell.length_a   1.000
_cell.length_b   1.000
_cell.length_c   1.000
_cell.angle_alpha   90.00
_cell.angle_beta   90.00
_cell.angle_gamma   90.00
#
_symmetry.space_group_name_H-M   'P 1'
#
loop_
_entity.id
_entity.type
_entity.pdbx_description
1 polymer ?
#
loop_
_entity_poly.entity_id
_entity_poly.type
_entity_poly.pdbx_seq_one_letter_code
_entity_poly.pdbx_strand_id
1 'polypeptide(L)'
;MRGMREVQVLSIPTVYRLRSEIYQKADIIIAGSASESRQLQEFFGVPTRKIRIVPHGVDADRFMQADKDLFVSKYGLEGFVLQVSRVSRAKGQARLIRALKGTGLKLVFVGPLDPGDPEGTRDFLRLVEENSDWVVYLGSLDYGDPL
;
A
#
# COMPACT_ATOMS: atom_id res chain seq x y z
N MET A 1 6.22 18.86 -52.29
CA MET A 1 5.48 19.26 -51.06
C MET A 1 4.67 18.07 -50.58
N ARG A 2 5.13 17.34 -49.56
CA ARG A 2 4.41 16.20 -48.96
C ARG A 2 3.54 16.73 -47.81
N GLY A 3 2.22 16.59 -47.93
CA GLY A 3 1.27 17.00 -46.90
C GLY A 3 1.51 16.25 -45.60
N MET A 4 1.72 17.00 -44.51
CA MET A 4 1.69 16.46 -43.16
C MET A 4 0.27 15.95 -42.88
N ARG A 5 0.13 14.66 -42.62
CA ARG A 5 -1.13 14.08 -42.16
C ARG A 5 -1.42 14.63 -40.76
N GLU A 6 -2.60 15.23 -40.58
CA GLU A 6 -3.11 15.59 -39.25
C GLU A 6 -3.19 14.33 -38.39
N VAL A 7 -2.49 14.37 -37.26
CA VAL A 7 -2.61 13.34 -36.23
C VAL A 7 -3.93 13.60 -35.51
N GLN A 8 -4.94 12.77 -35.75
CA GLN A 8 -6.14 12.75 -34.94
C GLN A 8 -5.77 12.28 -33.53
N VAL A 9 -5.71 13.22 -32.58
CA VAL A 9 -5.57 12.92 -31.16
C VAL A 9 -6.92 12.38 -30.67
N LEU A 10 -7.04 11.05 -30.57
CA LEU A 10 -8.19 10.42 -29.95
C LEU A 10 -8.20 10.76 -28.46
N SER A 11 -9.27 11.43 -28.02
CA SER A 11 -9.50 11.79 -26.62
C SER A 11 -9.93 10.55 -25.82
N ILE A 12 -9.01 9.63 -25.57
CA ILE A 12 -9.26 8.49 -24.67
C ILE A 12 -9.19 9.01 -23.22
N PRO A 13 -10.29 8.96 -22.45
CA PRO A 13 -10.26 9.35 -21.05
C PRO A 13 -9.45 8.32 -20.26
N THR A 14 -8.23 8.68 -19.87
CA THR A 14 -7.44 7.89 -18.93
C THR A 14 -7.93 8.15 -17.50
N VAL A 15 -7.70 7.20 -16.60
CA VAL A 15 -7.94 7.41 -15.16
C VAL A 15 -7.22 8.67 -14.66
N TYR A 16 -6.03 8.95 -15.21
CA TYR A 16 -5.28 10.16 -14.90
C TYR A 16 -6.03 11.43 -15.29
N ARG A 17 -6.57 11.48 -16.52
CA ARG A 17 -7.35 12.62 -17.00
C ARG A 17 -8.60 12.82 -16.17
N LEU A 18 -9.34 11.75 -15.87
CA LEU A 18 -10.55 11.82 -15.03
C LEU A 18 -10.23 12.35 -13.63
N ARG A 19 -9.16 11.88 -12.99
CA ARG A 19 -8.70 12.39 -11.70
C ARG A 19 -8.32 13.86 -11.77
N SER A 20 -7.58 14.27 -12.80
CA SER A 20 -7.22 15.67 -13.02
C SER A 20 -8.46 16.55 -13.15
N GLU A 21 -9.44 16.14 -13.96
CA GLU A 21 -10.70 16.88 -14.14
C GLU A 21 -11.47 17.01 -12.81
N ILE A 22 -11.55 15.94 -12.02
CA ILE A 22 -12.17 15.96 -10.68
C ILE A 22 -11.45 16.96 -9.77
N TYR A 23 -10.13 16.89 -9.68
CA TYR A 23 -9.36 17.76 -8.79
C TYR A 23 -9.44 19.23 -9.19
N GLN A 24 -9.44 19.53 -10.49
CA GLN A 24 -9.55 20.90 -10.98
C GLN A 24 -10.95 21.49 -10.73
N LYS A 25 -12.01 20.66 -10.82
CA LYS A 25 -13.40 21.09 -10.60
C LYS A 25 -13.79 21.17 -9.12
N ALA A 26 -13.18 20.38 -8.24
CA ALA A 26 -13.49 20.40 -6.81
C ALA A 26 -13.17 21.77 -6.17
N ASP A 27 -14.01 22.23 -5.25
CA ASP A 27 -13.77 23.43 -4.44
C ASP A 27 -12.67 23.17 -3.39
N ILE A 28 -12.76 22.01 -2.74
CA ILE A 28 -11.84 21.54 -1.71
C ILE A 28 -11.47 20.08 -1.99
N ILE A 29 -10.22 19.74 -1.74
CA ILE A 29 -9.68 18.38 -1.79
C ILE A 29 -9.15 18.03 -0.41
N ILE A 30 -9.65 16.92 0.15
CA ILE A 30 -9.13 16.36 1.39
C ILE A 30 -7.99 15.39 1.07
N ALA A 31 -6.81 15.67 1.59
CA ALA A 31 -5.66 14.78 1.55
C ALA A 31 -5.45 14.14 2.94
N GLY A 32 -5.13 12.85 2.99
CA GLY A 32 -4.83 12.14 4.23
C GLY A 32 -3.45 12.45 4.79
N SER A 33 -2.56 13.10 4.02
CA SER A 33 -1.20 13.42 4.45
C SER A 33 -0.57 14.59 3.70
N ALA A 34 0.52 15.12 4.26
CA ALA A 34 1.37 16.10 3.57
C ALA A 34 2.04 15.51 2.32
N SER A 35 2.35 14.21 2.33
CA SER A 35 2.92 13.53 1.15
C SER A 35 1.93 13.47 0.00
N GLU A 36 0.69 13.14 0.28
CA GLU A 36 -0.38 13.15 -0.73
C GLU A 36 -0.65 14.56 -1.25
N SER A 37 -0.68 15.57 -0.36
CA SER A 37 -0.81 16.97 -0.75
C SER A 37 0.30 17.40 -1.73
N ARG A 38 1.55 16.98 -1.52
CA ARG A 38 2.65 17.23 -2.47
C ARG A 38 2.40 16.55 -3.81
N GLN A 39 2.00 15.28 -3.81
CA GLN A 39 1.70 14.55 -5.05
C GLN A 39 0.57 15.21 -5.84
N LEU A 40 -0.47 15.73 -5.18
CA LEU A 40 -1.56 16.46 -5.84
C LEU A 40 -1.08 17.77 -6.46
N GLN A 41 -0.15 18.48 -5.81
CA GLN A 41 0.45 19.70 -6.34
C GLN A 41 1.37 19.39 -7.53
N GLU A 42 2.29 18.44 -7.36
CA GLU A 42 3.34 18.12 -8.34
C GLU A 42 2.78 17.47 -9.60
N PHE A 43 1.89 16.47 -9.46
CA PHE A 43 1.41 15.71 -10.61
C PHE A 43 0.14 16.30 -11.23
N PHE A 44 -0.74 16.86 -10.40
CA PHE A 44 -2.06 17.33 -10.87
C PHE A 44 -2.22 18.85 -10.88
N GLY A 45 -1.20 19.61 -10.44
CA GLY A 45 -1.24 21.08 -10.44
C GLY A 45 -2.35 21.64 -9.54
N VAL A 46 -2.77 20.90 -8.51
CA VAL A 46 -3.83 21.35 -7.61
C VAL A 46 -3.31 22.52 -6.77
N PRO A 47 -3.98 23.69 -6.77
CA PRO A 47 -3.55 24.80 -5.93
C PRO A 47 -3.63 24.46 -4.43
N THR A 48 -2.60 24.81 -3.66
CA THR A 48 -2.52 24.55 -2.22
C THR A 48 -3.74 25.07 -1.46
N ARG A 49 -4.31 26.21 -1.89
CA ARG A 49 -5.54 26.79 -1.29
C ARG A 49 -6.76 25.86 -1.34
N LYS A 50 -6.82 24.92 -2.29
CA LYS A 50 -7.89 23.92 -2.41
C LYS A 50 -7.65 22.70 -1.52
N ILE A 51 -6.43 22.46 -1.05
CA ILE A 51 -6.09 21.24 -0.31
C ILE A 51 -6.28 21.46 1.19
N ARG A 52 -6.89 20.50 1.87
CA ARG A 52 -6.94 20.41 3.33
C ARG A 52 -6.41 19.05 3.74
N ILE A 53 -5.46 19.04 4.68
CA ILE A 53 -4.92 17.79 5.21
C ILE A 53 -5.79 17.36 6.39
N VAL A 54 -6.45 16.21 6.26
CA VAL A 54 -7.23 15.58 7.33
C VAL A 54 -6.75 14.14 7.44
N PRO A 55 -5.82 13.84 8.37
CA PRO A 55 -5.32 12.48 8.55
C PRO A 55 -6.44 11.50 8.89
N HIS A 56 -6.35 10.29 8.37
CA HIS A 56 -7.29 9.23 8.73
C HIS A 56 -7.11 8.85 10.20
N GLY A 57 -8.22 8.77 10.92
CA GLY A 57 -8.26 8.23 12.28
C GLY A 57 -8.21 6.71 12.29
N VAL A 58 -8.04 6.16 13.49
CA VAL A 58 -8.14 4.72 13.79
C VAL A 58 -9.22 4.53 14.87
N ASP A 59 -9.89 3.38 14.84
CA ASP A 59 -10.86 3.00 15.87
C ASP A 59 -10.12 2.72 17.18
N ALA A 60 -10.17 3.68 18.11
CA ALA A 60 -9.43 3.60 19.36
C ALA A 60 -9.93 2.46 20.26
N ASP A 61 -11.25 2.25 20.31
CA ASP A 61 -11.86 1.23 21.16
C ASP A 61 -11.41 -0.16 20.74
N ARG A 62 -11.24 -0.35 19.44
CA ARG A 62 -10.75 -1.61 18.89
C ARG A 62 -9.24 -1.83 19.05
N PHE A 63 -8.42 -0.84 18.71
CA PHE A 63 -6.98 -1.08 18.52
C PHE A 63 -6.10 -0.72 19.73
N MET A 64 -6.62 0.02 20.73
CA MET A 64 -5.83 0.44 21.88
C MET A 64 -5.73 -0.59 23.01
N GLN A 65 -6.59 -1.62 23.00
CA GLN A 65 -6.64 -2.66 24.05
C GLN A 65 -6.15 -4.02 23.55
N ALA A 66 -5.21 -4.03 22.59
CA ALA A 66 -4.72 -5.26 21.99
C ALA A 66 -3.91 -6.10 23.00
N ASP A 67 -4.18 -7.41 23.02
CA ASP A 67 -3.44 -8.41 23.78
C ASP A 67 -2.75 -9.38 22.82
N LYS A 68 -1.48 -9.66 23.08
CA LYS A 68 -0.67 -10.56 22.25
C LYS A 68 -0.99 -12.03 22.49
N ASP A 69 -1.57 -12.39 23.64
CA ASP A 69 -1.65 -13.77 24.10
C ASP A 69 -2.41 -14.67 23.12
N LEU A 70 -3.48 -14.16 22.50
CA LEU A 70 -4.23 -14.90 21.48
C LEU A 70 -3.36 -15.19 20.24
N PHE A 71 -2.59 -14.21 19.78
CA PHE A 71 -1.69 -14.36 18.63
C PHE A 71 -0.57 -15.36 18.93
N VAL A 72 0.05 -15.24 20.10
CA VAL A 72 1.10 -16.14 20.57
C VAL A 72 0.56 -17.56 20.71
N SER A 73 -0.60 -17.75 21.32
CA SER A 73 -1.22 -19.07 21.48
C SER A 73 -1.55 -19.71 20.14
N LYS A 74 -1.97 -18.94 19.13
CA LYS A 74 -2.35 -19.47 17.82
C LYS A 74 -1.14 -19.79 16.94
N TYR A 75 -0.13 -18.92 16.91
CA TYR A 75 0.98 -19.02 15.97
C TYR A 75 2.32 -19.42 16.59
N GLY A 76 2.47 -19.35 17.92
CA GLY A 76 3.73 -19.62 18.60
C GLY A 76 4.84 -18.62 18.24
N LEU A 77 4.48 -17.42 17.78
CA LEU A 77 5.41 -16.41 17.30
C LEU A 77 5.50 -15.25 18.29
N GLU A 78 6.72 -14.89 18.67
CA GLU A 78 7.05 -13.71 19.49
C GLU A 78 8.37 -13.10 19.02
N GLY A 79 8.60 -11.82 19.33
CA GLY A 79 9.87 -11.14 19.04
C GLY A 79 10.20 -11.03 17.55
N PHE A 80 9.28 -10.50 16.75
CA PHE A 80 9.41 -10.38 15.30
C PHE A 80 9.12 -8.97 14.80
N VAL A 81 9.60 -8.67 13.60
CA VAL A 81 9.16 -7.52 12.82
C VAL A 81 7.86 -7.88 12.12
N LEU A 82 6.84 -7.03 12.26
CA LEU A 82 5.53 -7.23 11.62
C LEU A 82 5.34 -6.24 10.48
N GLN A 83 4.87 -6.74 9.33
CA GLN A 83 4.31 -5.89 8.27
C GLN A 83 2.88 -6.33 7.94
N VAL A 84 1.91 -5.45 8.24
CA VAL A 84 0.50 -5.64 7.88
C VAL A 84 0.16 -4.77 6.67
N SER A 85 -0.16 -5.40 5.53
CA SER A 85 -0.57 -4.71 4.31
C SER A 85 -0.99 -5.70 3.23
N ARG A 86 -1.74 -5.22 2.23
CA ARG A 86 -1.84 -5.97 0.96
C ARG A 86 -0.45 -6.23 0.39
N VAL A 87 -0.20 -7.44 -0.10
CA VAL A 87 1.06 -7.83 -0.72
C VAL A 87 1.14 -7.30 -2.14
N SER A 88 2.04 -6.34 -2.38
CA SER A 88 2.33 -5.80 -3.71
C SER A 88 3.69 -5.10 -3.75
N ARG A 89 4.26 -4.90 -4.94
CA ARG A 89 5.56 -4.22 -5.12
C ARG A 89 5.61 -2.83 -4.48
N ALA A 90 4.49 -2.11 -4.50
CA ALA A 90 4.37 -0.78 -3.91
C ALA A 90 4.49 -0.80 -2.38
N LYS A 91 4.06 -1.89 -1.73
CA LYS A 91 4.14 -2.06 -0.27
C LYS A 91 5.48 -2.61 0.22
N GLY A 92 6.34 -3.05 -0.70
CA GLY A 92 7.77 -3.20 -0.44
C GLY A 92 8.16 -4.41 0.41
N GLN A 93 7.31 -5.43 0.52
CA GLN A 93 7.60 -6.67 1.27
C GLN A 93 8.93 -7.29 0.83
N ALA A 94 9.16 -7.41 -0.48
CA ALA A 94 10.41 -7.94 -1.02
C ALA A 94 11.64 -7.10 -0.65
N ARG A 95 11.50 -5.78 -0.49
CA ARG A 95 12.58 -4.91 -0.02
C ARG A 95 12.84 -5.13 1.47
N LEU A 96 11.79 -5.31 2.27
CA LEU A 96 11.92 -5.57 3.71
C LEU A 96 12.63 -6.90 3.99
N ILE A 97 12.27 -7.98 3.28
CA ILE A 97 12.96 -9.28 3.38
C ILE A 97 14.46 -9.10 3.09
N ARG A 98 14.81 -8.39 2.01
CA ARG A 98 16.22 -8.16 1.68
C ARG A 98 16.95 -7.31 2.71
N ALA A 99 16.28 -6.31 3.28
CA ALA A 99 16.87 -5.40 4.27
C ALA A 99 17.14 -6.09 5.61
N LEU A 100 16.30 -7.05 6.01
CA LEU A 100 16.44 -7.75 7.29
C LEU A 100 17.26 -9.05 7.21
N LYS A 101 17.64 -9.49 6.00
CA LYS A 101 18.43 -10.71 5.81
C LYS A 101 19.75 -10.64 6.59
N GLY A 102 20.00 -11.66 7.42
CA GLY A 102 21.22 -11.75 8.23
C GLY A 102 21.22 -10.94 9.53
N THR A 103 20.14 -10.21 9.84
CA THR A 103 20.03 -9.45 11.11
C THR A 103 19.70 -10.33 12.32
N GLY A 104 19.23 -11.56 12.09
CA GLY A 104 18.73 -12.46 13.13
C GLY A 104 17.30 -12.18 13.58
N LEU A 105 16.65 -11.14 13.05
CA LEU A 105 15.25 -10.82 13.35
C LEU A 105 14.31 -11.71 12.53
N LYS A 106 13.29 -12.30 13.18
CA LYS A 106 12.17 -12.92 12.48
C LYS A 106 11.27 -11.86 11.84
N LEU A 107 10.67 -12.19 10.70
CA LEU A 107 9.80 -11.30 9.95
C LEU A 107 8.46 -11.98 9.66
N VAL A 108 7.37 -11.30 10.00
CA VAL A 108 6.00 -11.80 9.82
C VAL A 108 5.22 -10.85 8.91
N PHE A 109 4.55 -11.41 7.91
CA PHE A 109 3.66 -10.71 7.00
C PHE A 109 2.19 -11.13 7.20
N VAL A 110 1.31 -10.13 7.22
CA VAL A 110 -0.15 -10.34 7.26
C VAL A 110 -0.82 -9.45 6.21
N GLY A 111 -1.71 -10.04 5.42
CA GLY A 111 -2.59 -9.35 4.48
C GLY A 111 -2.79 -10.09 3.15
N PRO A 112 -3.74 -9.64 2.32
CA PRO A 112 -4.10 -10.32 1.08
C PRO A 112 -3.08 -10.11 -0.02
N LEU A 113 -2.97 -11.08 -0.92
CA LEU A 113 -2.25 -10.92 -2.19
C LEU A 113 -3.01 -9.93 -3.09
N ASP A 114 -2.30 -8.97 -3.68
CA ASP A 114 -2.91 -8.01 -4.60
C ASP A 114 -3.21 -8.65 -5.96
N PRO A 115 -4.48 -8.79 -6.37
CA PRO A 115 -4.81 -9.31 -7.70
C PRO A 115 -4.35 -8.35 -8.82
N GLY A 116 -4.16 -7.06 -8.51
CA GLY A 116 -3.65 -6.07 -9.45
C GLY A 116 -2.13 -6.13 -9.66
N ASP A 117 -1.41 -6.97 -8.89
CA ASP A 117 0.04 -7.13 -9.00
C ASP A 117 0.48 -8.61 -8.93
N PRO A 118 0.08 -9.45 -9.90
CA PRO A 118 0.35 -10.90 -9.88
C PRO A 118 1.84 -11.25 -10.00
N GLU A 119 2.66 -10.37 -10.56
CA GLU A 119 4.12 -10.56 -10.58
C GLU A 119 4.73 -10.27 -9.22
N GLY A 120 4.35 -9.15 -8.60
CA GLY A 120 4.80 -8.79 -7.26
C GLY A 120 4.44 -9.80 -6.18
N THR A 121 3.24 -10.37 -6.26
CA THR A 121 2.79 -11.42 -5.32
C THR A 121 3.54 -12.72 -5.52
N ARG A 122 3.80 -13.15 -6.77
CA ARG A 122 4.63 -14.33 -7.07
C ARG A 122 6.05 -14.18 -6.55
N ASP A 123 6.68 -13.02 -6.79
CA ASP A 123 8.02 -12.73 -6.29
C ASP A 123 8.07 -12.73 -4.75
N PHE A 124 7.07 -12.15 -4.10
CA PHE A 124 6.95 -12.19 -2.66
C PHE A 124 6.86 -13.63 -2.12
N LEU A 125 5.97 -14.45 -2.69
CA LEU A 125 5.78 -15.84 -2.23
C LEU A 125 7.06 -16.66 -2.39
N ARG A 126 7.75 -16.53 -3.52
CA ARG A 126 9.06 -17.17 -3.74
C ARG A 126 10.08 -16.74 -2.69
N LEU A 127 10.15 -15.44 -2.37
CA LEU A 127 11.06 -14.94 -1.33
C LEU A 127 10.71 -15.48 0.06
N VAL A 128 9.42 -15.62 0.37
CA VAL A 128 8.99 -16.24 1.64
C VAL A 128 9.44 -17.71 1.69
N GLU A 129 9.26 -18.47 0.61
CA GLU A 129 9.69 -19.87 0.53
C GLU A 129 11.21 -20.02 0.68
N GLU A 130 11.98 -19.23 -0.06
CA GLU A 130 13.45 -19.19 -0.01
C GLU A 130 14.04 -18.78 1.35
N ASN A 131 13.24 -18.13 2.21
CA ASN A 131 13.68 -17.60 3.51
C ASN A 131 12.74 -18.10 4.65
N SER A 132 12.15 -19.28 4.48
CA SER A 132 11.12 -19.83 5.37
C SER A 132 11.63 -20.17 6.79
N ASP A 133 12.95 -20.17 7.00
CA ASP A 133 13.59 -20.32 8.29
C ASP A 133 13.41 -19.10 9.22
N TRP A 134 13.18 -17.91 8.65
CA TRP A 134 13.03 -16.68 9.43
C TRP A 134 11.93 -15.71 8.94
N VAL A 135 11.33 -15.97 7.77
CA VAL A 135 10.21 -15.21 7.21
C VAL A 135 8.94 -16.06 7.23
N VAL A 136 7.87 -15.50 7.79
CA VAL A 136 6.56 -16.15 7.87
C VAL A 136 5.50 -15.28 7.21
N TYR A 137 4.64 -15.89 6.40
CA TYR A 137 3.46 -15.24 5.82
C TYR A 137 2.20 -15.96 6.32
N LEU A 138 1.34 -15.22 7.03
CA LEU A 138 0.15 -15.79 7.67
C LEU A 138 -1.12 -15.69 6.81
N GLY A 139 -1.03 -15.12 5.61
CA GLY A 139 -2.21 -14.83 4.79
C GLY A 139 -2.98 -13.60 5.28
N SER A 140 -4.26 -13.55 4.94
CA SER A 140 -5.16 -12.46 5.36
C SER A 140 -5.86 -12.81 6.67
N LEU A 141 -6.07 -11.78 7.50
CA LEU A 141 -7.01 -11.84 8.61
C LEU A 141 -8.23 -10.99 8.23
N ASP A 142 -9.40 -11.47 8.61
CA ASP A 142 -10.63 -10.73 8.40
C ASP A 142 -10.65 -9.49 9.28
N TYR A 143 -11.33 -8.43 8.84
CA TYR A 143 -11.55 -7.27 9.70
C TYR A 143 -12.37 -7.64 10.94
N GLY A 144 -13.05 -8.79 11.03
CA GLY A 144 -13.70 -9.22 12.27
C GLY A 144 -12.81 -10.04 13.19
N ASP A 145 -11.62 -10.43 12.74
CA ASP A 145 -10.75 -11.33 13.50
C ASP A 145 -10.31 -10.63 14.80
N PRO A 146 -10.38 -11.32 15.95
CA PRO A 146 -9.87 -10.79 17.22
C PRO A 146 -8.34 -10.65 17.27
N LEU A 147 -7.62 -11.13 16.26
CA LEU A 147 -6.17 -10.99 16.08
C LEU A 147 -5.75 -9.70 15.36
#